data_AF-A0A7C3AMM5-F1
#
_entry.id   AF-A0A7C3AMM5-F1
#
_cell.length_a   1.000
_cell.length_b   1.000
_cell.length_c   1.000
_cell.angle_alpha   90.00
_cell.angle_beta   90.00
_cell.angle_gamma   90.00
#
_symmetry.space_group_name_H-M   'P 1'
#
loop_
_entity.id
_entity.type
_entity.pdbx_description
1 polymer ?
#
loop_
_entity_poly.entity_id
_entity_poly.type
_entity_poly.pdbx_seq_one_letter_code
_entity_poly.pdbx_strand_id
1 'polypeptide(L)' 'MLLALALPFSVAAEEPLSPEALEIANELNCPVCEGQSVRDSNSQLARQMRQVI' A
#
# COMPACT_ATOMS: atom_id res chain seq x y z
N MET A 1 5.37 4.67 34.86
CA MET A 1 5.10 5.78 33.92
C MET A 1 5.99 5.58 32.69
N LEU A 2 5.45 5.02 31.61
CA LEU A 2 6.01 5.24 30.27
C LEU A 2 4.96 6.05 29.51
N LEU A 3 5.22 7.36 29.39
CA LEU A 3 4.48 8.22 28.48
C LEU A 3 4.88 7.80 27.07
N ALA A 4 4.03 7.01 26.40
CA ALA A 4 4.16 6.76 24.97
C ALA A 4 3.98 8.11 24.27
N LEU A 5 5.07 8.66 23.70
CA LEU A 5 4.98 9.82 22.83
C LEU A 5 4.09 9.42 21.65
N ALA A 6 2.88 9.98 21.60
CA ALA A 6 2.00 9.93 20.45
C ALA A 6 2.65 10.76 19.34
N LEU A 7 3.60 10.17 18.62
CA LEU A 7 4.07 10.71 17.35
C LEU A 7 2.88 10.70 16.38
N PRO A 8 2.62 11.79 15.64
CA PRO A 8 1.60 11.76 14.60
C PRO A 8 2.07 10.78 13.52
N PHE A 9 1.55 9.55 13.57
CA PHE A 9 1.71 8.61 12.47
C PHE A 9 0.81 9.11 11.35
N SER A 10 1.38 9.90 10.44
CA SER A 10 0.69 10.33 9.23
C SER A 10 0.43 9.09 8.37
N VAL A 11 -0.74 8.47 8.57
CA VAL A 11 -1.31 7.56 7.58
C VAL A 11 -1.63 8.43 6.37
N ALA A 12 -0.76 8.42 5.36
CA ALA A 12 -1.09 9.01 4.08
C ALA A 12 -2.34 8.27 3.58
N ALA A 13 -3.47 8.99 3.49
CA ALA A 13 -4.69 8.43 2.96
C ALA A 13 -4.44 8.13 1.48
N GLU A 14 -4.35 6.85 1.16
CA GLU A 14 -4.22 6.38 -0.22
C GLU A 14 -5.59 6.59 -0.87
N GLU A 15 -5.63 7.35 -1.97
CA GLU A 15 -6.86 7.48 -2.75
C GLU A 15 -7.30 6.09 -3.21
N PRO A 16 -8.61 5.75 -3.08
CA PRO A 16 -9.09 4.44 -3.45
C PRO A 16 -8.94 4.25 -4.96
N LEU A 17 -8.33 3.13 -5.34
CA LEU A 17 -8.19 2.71 -6.74
C LEU A 17 -9.57 2.55 -7.40
N SER A 18 -9.64 2.80 -8.71
CA SER A 18 -10.83 2.44 -9.50
C SER A 18 -11.04 0.93 -9.48
N PRO A 19 -12.26 0.43 -9.77
CA PRO A 19 -12.51 -1.00 -9.88
C PRO A 19 -11.57 -1.70 -10.87
N GLU A 20 -11.28 -1.09 -12.02
CA GLU A 20 -10.34 -1.69 -12.99
C GLU A 20 -8.90 -1.71 -12.46
N ALA A 21 -8.46 -0.62 -11.82
CA ALA A 21 -7.14 -0.55 -11.22
C ALA A 21 -6.96 -1.54 -10.06
N LEU A 22 -8.03 -1.84 -9.31
CA LEU A 22 -8.03 -2.88 -8.29
C LEU A 22 -7.85 -4.27 -8.88
N GLU A 23 -8.46 -4.58 -10.02
CA GLU A 23 -8.27 -5.86 -10.71
C GLU A 23 -6.82 -6.04 -11.15
N ILE A 24 -6.23 -5.02 -11.76
CA ILE A 24 -4.82 -5.03 -12.16
C ILE A 24 -3.90 -5.21 -10.93
N ALA A 25 -4.14 -4.46 -9.85
CA ALA A 25 -3.34 -4.55 -8.63
C ALA A 25 -3.46 -5.91 -7.92
N ASN A 26 -4.54 -6.67 -8.16
CA ASN A 26 -4.69 -8.04 -7.68
C ASN A 26 -3.85 -9.05 -8.47
N GLU A 27 -3.77 -8.88 -9.80
CA GLU A 27 -3.01 -9.79 -10.67
C GLU A 27 -1.51 -9.56 -10.61
N LEU A 28 -1.09 -8.32 -10.36
CA LEU A 28 0.33 -7.98 -10.25
C LEU A 28 0.88 -8.42 -8.89
N ASN A 29 1.89 -9.29 -8.92
CA ASN A 29 2.68 -9.63 -7.73
C ASN A 29 3.70 -8.54 -7.43
N CYS A 30 3.85 -8.16 -6.16
CA CYS A 30 4.93 -7.29 -5.74
C CYS A 30 6.20 -8.14 -5.41
N PRO A 31 7.29 -8.01 -6.19
CA PRO A 31 8.44 -8.91 -6.12
C PRO A 31 9.24 -8.81 -4.82
N VAL A 32 9.10 -7.72 -4.08
CA VAL A 32 9.80 -7.48 -2.80
C VAL A 32 8.89 -7.67 -1.59
N CYS A 33 7.62 -7.98 -1.82
CA CYS A 33 6.57 -7.96 -0.80
C CYS A 33 6.19 -9.36 -0.32
N GLU A 34 7.15 -10.28 -0.23
CA GLU A 34 6.90 -11.64 0.29
C GLU A 34 5.81 -12.41 -0.48
N GLY A 35 5.70 -12.15 -1.80
CA GLY A 35 4.68 -12.79 -2.64
C GLY A 35 3.27 -12.20 -2.50
N GLN A 36 3.11 -11.06 -1.83
CA GLN A 36 1.85 -10.32 -1.83
C GLN A 36 1.57 -9.69 -3.19
N SER A 37 0.29 -9.51 -3.50
CA SER A 37 -0.16 -8.68 -4.62
C SER A 37 0.22 -7.21 -4.38
N VAL A 38 0.22 -6.41 -5.45
CA VAL A 38 0.39 -4.96 -5.37
C VAL A 38 -0.75 -4.31 -4.58
N ARG A 39 -1.96 -4.89 -4.62
CA ARG A 39 -3.10 -4.45 -3.81
C ARG A 39 -2.84 -4.64 -2.32
N ASP A 40 -2.37 -5.82 -1.92
CA ASP A 40 -2.35 -6.24 -0.51
C ASP A 40 -1.10 -5.77 0.23
N SER A 41 -0.02 -5.43 -0.49
CA SER A 41 1.20 -5.02 0.15
C SER A 41 1.22 -3.57 0.62
N ASN A 42 1.70 -3.38 1.85
CA ASN A 42 2.02 -2.10 2.46
C ASN A 42 3.46 -1.62 2.19
N SER A 43 4.19 -2.20 1.24
CA SER A 43 5.52 -1.69 0.88
C SER A 43 5.43 -0.33 0.19
N GLN A 44 6.51 0.46 0.26
CA GLN A 44 6.58 1.73 -0.48
C GLN A 44 6.48 1.52 -1.99
N LEU A 45 7.04 0.42 -2.51
CA LEU A 45 6.97 0.08 -3.92
C LEU A 45 5.53 -0.22 -4.36
N ALA A 46 4.78 -1.00 -3.58
CA ALA A 46 3.38 -1.31 -3.90
C ALA A 46 2.52 -0.04 -3.94
N ARG A 47 2.78 0.92 -3.03
CA ARG A 47 2.14 2.24 -3.08
C ARG A 47 2.46 3.02 -4.34
N GLN A 48 3.72 3.04 -4.75
CA GLN A 48 4.15 3.71 -6.00
C GLN A 48 3.53 3.05 -7.23
N MET A 49 3.46 1.71 -7.25
CA MET A 49 2.81 0.99 -8.34
C MET A 49 1.32 1.35 -8.45
N ARG A 50 0.61 1.44 -7.33
CA ARG A 50 -0.80 1.89 -7.28
C ARG A 50 -1.03 3.32 -7.76
N GLN A 51 0.01 4.15 -7.86
CA GLN A 51 -0.09 5.51 -8.42
C GLN A 51 0.06 5.54 -9.95
N VAL A 52 0.53 4.45 -10.55
CA VAL A 52 0.79 4.35 -12.00
C VAL A 52 -0.25 3.48 -12.71
N ILE A 53 -0.85 2.53 -12.00
CA ILE A 53 -2.01 1.75 -12.45
C ILE A 53 -3.22 2.67 -12.59
#